data_AF-A0AAW1JK87-F1
#
_entry.id   AF-A0AAW1JK87-F1
#
_cell.length_a   1.000
_cell.length_b   1.000
_cell.length_c   1.000
_cell.angle_alpha   90.00
_cell.angle_beta   90.00
_cell.angle_gamma   90.00
#
_symmetry.space_group_name_H-M   'P 1'
#
loop_
_entity.id
_entity.type
_entity.pdbx_description
1 polymer ?
#
loop_
_entity_poly.entity_id
_entity_poly.type
_entity_poly.pdbx_seq_one_letter_code
_entity_poly.pdbx_strand_id
1 'polypeptide(L)'
;MAFAPDGLIEGFYDPDGYNPKDGKFIVGLQFHPERMRHPSSDEFDYPGCTFAYKEFVKAVVAYQKKLSCRESVTRAPKLNQEQENKRKMIVRSFSIAKDMYFAGRTKTITAQESELEPGAVFLEENTVCNALSLQQEKRLKQIGATIRNGQGYKKLKEDKEKVARSMIAKMSIEQLSNMMSFYYMMGQICSEVLETKLQNLKLLNHDENLDV
;
A
#
# COMPACT_ATOMS: atom_id res chain seq x y z
N MET A 1 -22.42 10.29 -12.44
CA MET A 1 -21.58 11.11 -11.54
C MET A 1 -22.45 11.60 -10.39
N ALA A 2 -21.89 11.74 -9.19
CA ALA A 2 -22.56 12.25 -8.00
C ALA A 2 -21.94 13.59 -7.60
N PHE A 3 -22.78 14.57 -7.31
CA PHE A 3 -22.37 15.93 -6.97
C PHE A 3 -22.88 16.30 -5.58
N ALA A 4 -22.07 17.02 -4.83
CA ALA A 4 -22.48 17.69 -3.61
C ALA A 4 -23.32 18.95 -3.92
N PRO A 5 -24.05 19.51 -2.94
CA PRO A 5 -24.87 20.71 -3.13
C PRO A 5 -24.08 21.95 -3.59
N ASP A 6 -22.78 22.00 -3.33
CA ASP A 6 -21.85 23.05 -3.76
C ASP A 6 -21.28 22.83 -5.17
N GLY A 7 -21.63 21.71 -5.82
CA GLY A 7 -21.19 21.34 -7.16
C GLY A 7 -19.88 20.55 -7.21
N LEU A 8 -19.28 20.17 -6.07
CA LEU A 8 -18.12 19.28 -6.05
C LEU A 8 -18.49 17.86 -6.47
N ILE A 9 -17.57 17.17 -7.14
CA ILE A 9 -17.76 15.76 -7.53
C ILE A 9 -17.40 14.87 -6.35
N GLU A 10 -18.41 14.22 -5.78
CA GLU A 10 -18.26 13.29 -4.65
C GLU A 10 -18.05 11.84 -5.10
N GLY A 11 -18.46 11.53 -6.33
CA GLY A 11 -18.26 10.21 -6.89
C GLY A 11 -18.41 10.17 -8.40
N PHE A 12 -17.65 9.28 -9.02
CA PHE A 12 -17.74 9.01 -10.45
C PHE A 12 -17.83 7.51 -10.70
N TYR A 13 -18.40 7.18 -11.85
CA TYR A 13 -18.34 5.85 -12.41
C TYR A 13 -18.12 5.99 -13.92
N ASP A 14 -17.45 5.02 -14.51
CA ASP A 14 -17.27 4.93 -15.96
C ASP A 14 -18.47 4.15 -16.57
N PRO A 15 -19.30 4.77 -17.43
CA PRO A 15 -20.44 4.07 -18.06
C PRO A 15 -20.04 2.82 -18.85
N ASP A 16 -18.87 2.82 -19.49
CA ASP A 16 -18.39 1.68 -20.29
C ASP A 16 -17.70 0.61 -19.41
N GLY A 17 -17.19 1.06 -18.27
CA GLY A 17 -16.50 0.26 -17.25
C GLY A 17 -17.37 -0.23 -16.10
N TYR A 18 -18.64 0.16 -16.03
CA TYR A 18 -19.56 -0.18 -14.94
C TYR A 18 -20.64 -1.15 -15.42
N ASN A 19 -20.44 -2.45 -15.13
CA ASN A 19 -21.48 -3.46 -15.22
C ASN A 19 -21.25 -4.54 -14.15
N PRO A 20 -21.86 -4.39 -12.96
CA PRO A 20 -21.71 -5.35 -11.87
C PRO A 20 -22.13 -6.78 -12.24
N LYS A 21 -23.05 -6.96 -13.19
CA LYS A 21 -23.49 -8.29 -13.63
C LYS A 21 -22.43 -9.02 -14.47
N ASP A 22 -21.61 -8.27 -15.21
CA ASP A 22 -20.54 -8.82 -16.06
C ASP A 22 -19.17 -8.85 -15.35
N GLY A 23 -19.14 -8.44 -14.08
CA GLY A 23 -17.93 -8.33 -13.28
C GLY A 23 -17.06 -7.12 -13.61
N LYS A 24 -17.64 -6.07 -14.19
CA LYS A 24 -16.95 -4.79 -14.42
C LYS A 24 -17.40 -3.77 -13.38
N PHE A 25 -16.45 -3.18 -12.66
CA PHE A 25 -16.77 -2.20 -11.62
C PHE A 25 -15.67 -1.14 -11.57
N ILE A 26 -15.97 0.03 -12.12
CA ILE A 26 -15.11 1.22 -12.03
C ILE A 26 -15.96 2.33 -11.41
N VAL A 27 -15.73 2.55 -10.11
CA VAL A 27 -16.35 3.60 -9.32
C VAL A 27 -15.25 4.23 -8.47
N GLY A 28 -15.21 5.56 -8.42
CA GLY A 28 -14.37 6.30 -7.49
C GLY A 28 -15.23 7.19 -6.60
N LEU A 29 -14.94 7.19 -5.30
CA LEU A 29 -15.62 7.99 -4.30
C LEU A 29 -14.58 8.91 -3.65
N GLN A 30 -14.94 10.17 -3.44
CA GLN A 30 -14.09 11.16 -2.77
C GLN A 30 -14.12 10.95 -1.24
N PHE A 31 -15.27 10.50 -0.73
CA PHE A 31 -15.45 10.14 0.67
C PHE A 31 -15.04 8.69 0.95
N HIS A 32 -14.88 8.40 2.23
CA HIS A 32 -14.38 7.12 2.76
C HIS A 32 -15.48 6.38 3.52
N PRO A 33 -16.35 5.60 2.85
CA PRO A 33 -17.46 4.94 3.52
C PRO A 33 -17.00 3.90 4.55
N GLU A 34 -15.73 3.45 4.52
CA GLU A 34 -15.15 2.58 5.54
C GLU A 34 -14.99 3.27 6.89
N ARG A 35 -14.78 4.59 6.90
CA ARG A 35 -14.64 5.40 8.13
C ARG A 35 -15.97 5.73 8.76
N MET A 36 -17.05 5.59 7.99
CA MET A 36 -18.42 5.86 8.40
C MET A 36 -19.12 4.62 8.96
N ARG A 37 -18.38 3.55 9.25
CA ARG A 37 -18.90 2.33 9.88
C ARG A 37 -18.66 2.39 11.38
N HIS A 38 -19.68 2.09 12.17
CA HIS A 38 -19.53 2.02 13.61
C HIS A 38 -18.61 0.85 14.02
N PRO A 39 -17.72 1.02 15.01
CA PRO A 39 -16.79 -0.05 15.43
C PRO A 39 -17.48 -1.28 16.03
N SER A 40 -18.67 -1.09 16.61
CA SER A 40 -19.43 -2.09 17.35
C SER A 40 -20.66 -2.61 16.62
N SER A 41 -21.00 -2.06 15.44
CA SER A 41 -22.18 -2.44 14.67
C SER A 41 -21.90 -2.42 13.17
N ASP A 42 -22.72 -3.14 12.40
CA ASP A 42 -22.70 -3.12 10.93
C ASP A 42 -23.48 -1.92 10.35
N GLU A 43 -23.80 -0.96 11.20
CA GLU A 43 -24.49 0.27 10.82
C GLU A 43 -23.49 1.33 10.36
N PHE A 44 -23.94 2.15 9.43
CA PHE A 44 -23.16 3.22 8.84
C PHE A 44 -23.82 4.56 9.17
N ASP A 45 -23.00 5.59 9.37
CA ASP A 45 -23.44 6.94 9.76
C ASP A 45 -24.42 7.53 8.74
N TYR A 46 -24.29 7.17 7.46
CA TYR A 46 -25.15 7.68 6.38
C TYR A 46 -25.86 6.56 5.61
N PRO A 47 -27.14 6.75 5.26
CA PRO A 47 -27.87 5.83 4.41
C PRO A 47 -27.24 5.83 3.00
N GLY A 48 -26.83 4.64 2.54
CA GLY A 48 -26.25 4.47 1.20
C GLY A 48 -24.75 4.16 1.17
N CYS A 49 -24.02 4.33 2.28
CA CYS A 49 -22.60 3.94 2.35
C CYS A 49 -22.37 2.46 2.00
N THR A 50 -23.32 1.59 2.36
CA THR A 50 -23.25 0.16 2.04
C THR A 50 -23.41 -0.15 0.55
N PHE A 51 -23.97 0.76 -0.24
CA PHE A 51 -24.35 0.48 -1.62
C PHE A 51 -23.13 0.25 -2.52
N ALA A 52 -22.09 1.06 -2.36
CA ALA A 52 -20.84 0.92 -3.10
C ALA A 52 -20.20 -0.46 -2.86
N TYR A 53 -20.16 -0.92 -1.61
CA TYR A 53 -19.61 -2.24 -1.27
C TYR A 53 -20.51 -3.38 -1.77
N LYS A 54 -21.83 -3.25 -1.68
CA LYS A 54 -22.78 -4.25 -2.19
C LYS A 54 -22.61 -4.45 -3.69
N GLU A 55 -22.51 -3.37 -4.46
CA GLU A 55 -22.30 -3.43 -5.90
C GLU A 55 -20.90 -3.93 -6.26
N PHE A 56 -19.88 -3.55 -5.50
CA PHE A 56 -18.52 -4.08 -5.66
C PHE A 56 -18.47 -5.60 -5.46
N VAL A 57 -19.05 -6.10 -4.37
CA VAL A 57 -19.09 -7.55 -4.08
C VAL A 57 -19.85 -8.30 -5.17
N LYS A 58 -20.98 -7.77 -5.67
CA LYS A 58 -21.69 -8.36 -6.81
C LYS A 58 -20.78 -8.49 -8.03
N ALA A 59 -20.03 -7.44 -8.35
CA ALA A 59 -19.09 -7.44 -9.46
C ALA A 59 -17.95 -8.44 -9.26
N VAL A 60 -17.37 -8.53 -8.06
CA VAL A 60 -16.32 -9.50 -7.75
C VAL A 60 -16.83 -10.93 -7.90
N VAL A 61 -18.03 -11.25 -7.40
CA VAL A 61 -18.63 -12.58 -7.55
C VAL A 61 -18.88 -12.91 -9.02
N ALA A 62 -19.39 -11.96 -9.81
CA ALA A 62 -19.59 -12.16 -11.24
C ALA A 62 -18.25 -12.35 -11.98
N TYR A 63 -17.22 -11.57 -11.63
CA TYR A 63 -15.88 -11.69 -12.20
C TYR A 63 -15.22 -13.02 -11.85
N GLN A 64 -15.34 -13.46 -10.59
CA GLN A 64 -14.85 -14.76 -10.14
C GLN A 64 -15.51 -15.89 -10.91
N LYS A 65 -16.85 -15.88 -11.04
CA LYS A 65 -17.58 -16.87 -11.86
C LYS A 65 -17.09 -16.89 -13.31
N LYS A 66 -16.85 -15.71 -13.89
CA LYS A 66 -16.30 -15.58 -15.24
C LYS A 66 -14.89 -16.16 -15.35
N LEU A 67 -14.04 -15.97 -14.35
CA LEU A 67 -12.70 -16.57 -14.28
C LEU A 67 -12.78 -18.09 -14.12
N SER A 68 -13.61 -18.61 -13.21
CA SER A 68 -13.77 -20.06 -13.02
C SER A 68 -14.34 -20.76 -14.27
N CYS A 69 -15.24 -20.10 -15.01
CA CYS A 69 -15.66 -20.59 -16.33
C CYS A 69 -14.51 -20.54 -17.36
N ARG A 70 -13.59 -19.57 -17.27
CA ARG A 70 -12.45 -19.43 -18.18
C ARG A 70 -11.32 -20.41 -17.87
N GLU A 71 -11.07 -20.72 -16.59
CA GLU A 71 -10.15 -21.76 -16.13
C GLU A 71 -10.65 -23.17 -16.48
N SER A 72 -11.97 -23.38 -16.54
CA SER A 72 -12.55 -24.63 -17.04
C SER A 72 -12.33 -24.84 -18.57
N VAL A 73 -11.87 -23.81 -19.28
CA VAL A 73 -11.55 -23.84 -20.73
C VAL A 73 -10.04 -23.66 -20.95
N THR A 74 -9.25 -24.50 -20.29
CA THR A 74 -8.15 -25.20 -20.95
C THR A 74 -8.15 -26.63 -20.45
N ARG A 75 -9.09 -27.45 -20.98
CA ARG A 75 -8.83 -28.88 -21.11
C ARG A 75 -7.41 -29.00 -21.64
N ALA A 76 -6.53 -29.65 -20.87
CA ALA A 76 -5.13 -29.82 -21.20
C ALA A 76 -5.00 -30.08 -22.71
N PRO A 77 -4.09 -29.39 -23.43
CA PRO A 77 -3.85 -29.69 -24.83
C PRO A 77 -3.70 -31.20 -24.93
N LYS A 78 -4.38 -31.86 -25.88
CA LYS A 78 -4.19 -33.30 -26.11
C LYS A 78 -2.73 -33.51 -26.54
N LEU A 79 -1.86 -33.71 -25.56
CA LEU A 79 -0.44 -33.94 -25.77
C LEU A 79 -0.30 -35.33 -26.39
N ASN A 80 0.50 -35.43 -27.44
CA ASN A 80 0.84 -36.73 -28.01
C ASN A 80 1.56 -37.58 -26.94
N GLN A 81 1.52 -38.90 -27.03
CA GLN A 81 2.08 -39.81 -26.03
C GLN A 81 3.56 -39.53 -25.72
N GLU A 82 4.32 -39.09 -26.73
CA GLU A 82 5.71 -38.67 -26.58
C GLU A 82 5.88 -37.38 -25.74
N GLN A 83 4.99 -36.40 -25.91
CA GLN A 83 5.04 -35.15 -25.15
C GLN A 83 4.62 -35.36 -23.69
N GLU A 84 3.66 -36.26 -23.43
CA GLU A 84 3.29 -36.63 -22.06
C GLU A 84 4.44 -37.38 -21.36
N ASN A 85 5.18 -38.22 -22.09
CA ASN A 85 6.38 -38.87 -21.55
C ASN A 85 7.49 -37.86 -21.21
N LYS A 86 7.72 -36.85 -22.06
CA LYS A 86 8.65 -35.75 -21.77
C LYS A 86 8.21 -34.93 -20.55
N ARG A 87 6.91 -34.60 -20.45
CA ARG A 87 6.34 -33.93 -19.28
C ARG A 87 6.55 -34.74 -18.00
N LYS A 88 6.27 -36.04 -18.01
CA LYS A 88 6.49 -36.94 -16.87
C LYS A 88 7.96 -37.02 -16.47
N MET A 89 8.87 -37.03 -17.44
CA MET A 89 10.32 -37.01 -17.19
C MET A 89 10.75 -35.73 -16.47
N ILE A 90 10.23 -34.57 -16.90
CA ILE A 90 10.49 -33.27 -16.29
C ILE A 90 9.92 -33.21 -14.87
N VAL A 91 8.68 -33.65 -14.67
CA VAL A 91 8.07 -33.68 -13.33
C VAL A 91 8.86 -34.60 -12.39
N ARG A 92 9.31 -35.75 -12.89
CA ARG A 92 10.15 -36.67 -12.12
C ARG A 92 11.49 -36.05 -11.77
N SER A 93 12.17 -35.36 -12.70
CA SER A 93 13.45 -34.72 -12.41
C SER A 93 13.32 -33.60 -11.37
N PHE A 94 12.26 -32.78 -11.44
CA PHE A 94 11.97 -31.78 -10.41
C PHE A 94 11.62 -32.40 -9.05
N SER A 95 10.88 -33.53 -9.03
CA SER A 95 10.61 -34.24 -7.77
C SER A 95 11.90 -34.74 -7.12
N ILE A 96 12.80 -35.34 -7.91
CA ILE A 96 14.09 -35.82 -7.39
C ILE A 96 14.95 -34.63 -6.91
N ALA A 97 14.98 -33.52 -7.66
CA ALA A 97 15.69 -32.31 -7.24
C ALA A 97 15.12 -31.72 -5.94
N LYS A 98 13.79 -31.71 -5.78
CA LYS A 98 13.10 -31.32 -4.55
C LYS A 98 13.56 -32.20 -3.39
N ASP A 99 13.53 -33.52 -3.55
CA ASP A 99 13.91 -34.45 -2.49
C ASP A 99 15.40 -34.31 -2.11
N MET A 100 16.29 -34.10 -3.08
CA MET A 100 17.71 -33.79 -2.83
C MET A 100 17.90 -32.46 -2.08
N TYR A 101 17.11 -31.44 -2.41
CA TYR A 101 17.16 -30.13 -1.74
C TYR A 101 16.69 -30.21 -0.28
N PHE A 102 15.62 -30.97 0.00
CA PHE A 102 15.16 -31.23 1.36
C PHE A 102 16.14 -32.11 2.14
N ALA A 103 16.70 -33.15 1.51
CA ALA A 103 17.68 -34.04 2.15
C ALA A 103 19.02 -33.35 2.46
N GLY A 104 19.40 -32.31 1.71
CA GLY A 104 20.58 -31.48 1.99
C GLY A 104 20.41 -30.49 3.14
N ARG A 105 19.17 -30.24 3.59
CA ARG A 105 18.84 -29.22 4.61
C ARG A 105 19.12 -29.65 6.05
N THR A 106 19.48 -30.92 6.30
CA THR A 106 19.68 -31.47 7.66
C THR A 106 21.01 -31.11 8.32
N LYS A 107 21.98 -30.49 7.64
CA LYS A 107 23.29 -30.15 8.24
C LYS A 107 23.49 -28.69 8.64
N THR A 108 22.61 -27.78 8.24
CA THR A 108 22.71 -26.37 8.62
C THR A 108 21.31 -25.79 8.73
N ILE A 109 21.03 -25.17 9.87
CA ILE A 109 19.78 -24.49 10.26
C ILE A 109 18.93 -25.35 11.19
N THR A 110 19.29 -25.26 12.47
CA THR A 110 18.41 -25.43 13.61
C THR A 110 17.14 -24.61 13.44
N ALA A 111 16.03 -25.33 13.30
CA ALA A 111 14.68 -25.02 13.80
C ALA A 111 14.25 -23.53 13.83
N GLN A 112 13.64 -23.09 12.73
CA GLN A 112 12.22 -22.74 12.80
C GLN A 112 11.52 -23.43 11.62
N GLU A 113 10.42 -24.11 11.91
CA GLU A 113 9.54 -24.68 10.91
C GLU A 113 8.90 -23.55 10.12
N SER A 114 9.57 -23.06 9.07
CA SER A 114 8.95 -22.15 8.13
C SER A 114 7.92 -22.94 7.30
N GLU A 115 6.66 -22.60 7.52
CA GLU A 115 5.45 -23.07 6.81
C GLU A 115 5.42 -22.71 5.31
N LEU A 116 6.57 -22.30 4.76
CA LEU A 116 6.72 -21.72 3.44
C LEU A 116 6.98 -22.80 2.39
N GLU A 117 6.28 -22.70 1.26
CA GLU A 117 6.45 -23.63 0.16
C GLU A 117 7.90 -23.64 -0.38
N PRO A 118 8.40 -24.81 -0.84
CA PRO A 118 9.72 -24.90 -1.47
C PRO A 118 9.81 -23.94 -2.67
N GLY A 119 10.62 -22.89 -2.53
CA GLY A 119 10.77 -21.79 -3.50
C GLY A 119 10.42 -20.41 -2.94
N ALA A 120 9.77 -20.31 -1.78
CA ALA A 120 9.42 -19.07 -1.10
C ALA A 120 10.49 -18.58 -0.10
N VAL A 121 11.60 -19.29 0.05
CA VAL A 121 12.68 -18.97 1.01
C VAL A 121 13.31 -17.59 0.76
N PHE A 122 13.29 -17.09 -0.50
CA PHE A 122 13.77 -15.74 -0.83
C PHE A 122 12.89 -14.62 -0.23
N LEU A 123 11.66 -14.92 0.19
CA LEU A 123 10.78 -13.96 0.86
C LEU A 123 11.16 -13.80 2.33
N GLU A 124 11.75 -14.82 2.95
CA GLU A 124 12.19 -14.80 4.35
C GLU A 124 13.36 -13.81 4.55
N GLU A 125 14.26 -13.74 3.56
CA GLU A 125 15.33 -12.73 3.51
C GLU A 125 14.79 -11.29 3.45
N ASN A 126 13.61 -11.08 2.86
CA ASN A 126 12.95 -9.76 2.80
C ASN A 126 12.18 -9.42 4.08
N THR A 127 11.76 -10.40 4.88
CA THR A 127 11.01 -10.16 6.14
C THR A 127 11.92 -9.96 7.34
N VAL A 128 13.08 -10.63 7.40
CA VAL A 128 14.00 -10.53 8.55
C VAL A 128 14.93 -9.32 8.45
N CYS A 129 15.13 -8.79 7.24
CA CYS A 129 15.85 -7.55 7.01
C CYS A 129 14.97 -6.59 6.22
N ASN A 130 14.25 -5.70 6.93
CA ASN A 130 13.50 -4.54 6.40
C ASN A 130 14.35 -3.53 5.59
N ALA A 131 15.51 -3.94 5.08
CA ALA A 131 16.40 -3.17 4.25
C ALA A 131 16.76 -3.99 3.01
N LEU A 132 16.19 -3.61 1.86
CA LEU A 132 16.66 -4.04 0.55
C LEU A 132 18.20 -3.95 0.49
N SER A 133 18.87 -4.98 0.00
CA SER A 133 20.31 -4.94 -0.22
C SER A 133 20.65 -3.82 -1.20
N LEU A 134 21.79 -3.14 -1.00
CA LEU A 134 22.26 -2.06 -1.89
C LEU A 134 22.32 -2.47 -3.37
N GLN A 135 22.56 -3.76 -3.64
CA GLN A 135 22.58 -4.30 -4.99
C GLN A 135 21.17 -4.44 -5.59
N GLN A 136 20.18 -4.81 -4.78
CA GLN A 136 18.78 -4.90 -5.20
C GLN A 136 18.21 -3.50 -5.46
N GLU A 137 18.54 -2.52 -4.62
CA GLU A 137 18.12 -1.13 -4.81
C GLU A 137 18.67 -0.54 -6.13
N LYS A 138 19.93 -0.83 -6.47
CA LYS A 138 20.53 -0.39 -7.75
C LYS A 138 19.83 -0.98 -8.95
N ARG A 139 19.49 -2.27 -8.91
CA ARG A 139 18.77 -2.96 -10.00
C ARG A 139 17.36 -2.40 -10.17
N LEU A 140 16.63 -2.22 -9.06
CA LEU A 140 15.29 -1.63 -9.04
C LEU A 140 15.29 -0.19 -9.60
N LYS A 141 16.31 0.61 -9.26
CA LYS A 141 16.50 1.95 -9.86
C LYS A 141 16.79 1.90 -11.36
N GLN A 142 17.61 0.97 -11.81
CA GLN A 142 17.97 0.82 -13.23
C GLN A 142 16.76 0.46 -14.11
N ILE A 143 15.79 -0.27 -13.55
CA ILE A 143 14.54 -0.63 -14.23
C ILE A 143 13.41 0.41 -14.03
N GLY A 144 13.70 1.55 -13.39
CA GLY A 144 12.73 2.63 -13.18
C GLY A 144 11.71 2.39 -12.07
N ALA A 145 11.94 1.41 -11.18
CA ALA A 145 11.05 1.16 -10.05
C ALA A 145 11.18 2.25 -8.98
N THR A 146 10.05 2.77 -8.48
CA THR A 146 10.03 3.73 -7.38
C THR A 146 10.20 3.00 -6.05
N ILE A 147 11.32 3.25 -5.36
CA ILE A 147 11.65 2.58 -4.10
C ILE A 147 11.28 3.53 -2.94
N ARG A 148 10.22 3.20 -2.20
CA ARG A 148 9.85 3.91 -0.96
C ARG A 148 10.72 3.39 0.19
N ASN A 149 11.24 4.29 1.02
CA ASN A 149 12.11 3.97 2.18
C ASN A 149 13.43 3.26 1.84
N GLY A 150 14.02 3.52 0.66
CA GLY A 150 15.38 3.06 0.35
C GLY A 150 16.44 3.70 1.26
N GLN A 151 17.56 3.02 1.48
CA GLN A 151 18.66 3.51 2.35
C GLN A 151 19.21 4.87 1.89
N GLY A 152 19.02 5.23 0.62
CA GLY A 152 19.39 6.53 0.06
C GLY A 152 18.72 7.73 0.74
N TYR A 153 17.46 7.62 1.19
CA TYR A 153 16.78 8.72 1.91
C TYR A 153 17.44 9.01 3.26
N LYS A 154 17.90 7.96 3.97
CA LYS A 154 18.61 8.10 5.24
C LYS A 154 19.97 8.75 5.04
N LYS A 155 20.73 8.35 4.02
CA LYS A 155 22.02 8.96 3.67
C LYS A 155 21.88 10.44 3.28
N LEU A 156 20.88 10.77 2.46
CA LEU A 156 20.58 12.17 2.11
C LEU A 156 20.23 13.02 3.34
N LYS A 157 19.55 12.46 4.33
CA LYS A 157 19.25 13.15 5.60
C LYS A 157 20.52 13.37 6.41
N GLU A 158 21.35 12.35 6.56
CA GLU A 158 22.63 12.40 7.29
C GLU A 158 23.62 13.39 6.64
N ASP A 159 23.73 13.40 5.31
CA ASP A 159 24.60 14.31 4.57
C ASP A 159 24.12 15.77 4.69
N LYS A 160 22.80 16.01 4.58
CA LYS A 160 22.21 17.34 4.79
C LYS A 160 22.43 17.83 6.22
N GLU A 161 22.28 16.95 7.21
CA GLU A 161 22.55 17.28 8.61
C GLU A 161 24.02 17.64 8.83
N LYS A 162 24.95 16.87 8.25
CA LYS A 162 26.39 17.13 8.36
C LYS A 162 26.79 18.48 7.74
N VAL A 163 26.20 18.83 6.60
CA VAL A 163 26.42 20.14 5.95
C VAL A 163 25.85 21.26 6.83
N ALA A 164 24.64 21.11 7.35
CA ALA A 164 24.03 22.11 8.24
C ALA A 164 24.87 22.31 9.52
N ARG A 165 25.34 21.24 10.15
CA ARG A 165 26.24 21.31 11.33
C ARG A 165 27.55 22.03 11.02
N SER A 166 28.14 21.77 9.86
CA SER A 166 29.36 22.46 9.40
C SER A 166 29.14 23.96 9.17
N MET A 167 27.97 24.35 8.65
CA MET A 167 27.61 25.77 8.47
C MET A 167 27.38 26.46 9.81
N ILE A 168 26.59 25.86 10.71
CA ILE A 168 26.30 26.38 12.05
C ILE A 168 27.59 26.55 12.86
N ALA A 169 28.52 25.61 12.77
CA ALA A 169 29.81 25.69 13.45
C ALA A 169 30.71 26.85 12.97
N LYS A 170 30.46 27.39 11.76
CA LYS A 170 31.20 28.52 11.19
C LYS A 170 30.55 29.88 11.44
N MET A 171 29.35 29.91 12.01
CA MET A 171 28.62 31.15 12.27
C MET A 171 29.16 31.88 13.51
N SER A 172 29.10 33.20 13.49
CA SER A 172 29.40 34.00 14.68
C SER A 172 28.31 33.86 15.74
N ILE A 173 28.62 34.22 16.99
CA ILE A 173 27.66 34.16 18.11
C ILE A 173 26.41 35.04 17.82
N GLU A 174 26.59 36.19 17.17
CA GLU A 174 25.49 37.06 16.76
C GLU A 174 24.59 36.42 15.70
N GLN A 175 25.18 35.76 14.70
CA GLN A 175 24.44 35.03 13.67
C GLN A 175 23.68 33.84 14.25
N LEU A 176 24.29 33.13 15.20
CA LEU A 176 23.64 32.02 15.92
C LEU A 176 22.47 32.51 16.76
N SER A 177 22.62 33.64 17.47
CA SER A 177 21.56 34.26 18.26
C SER A 177 20.39 34.70 17.38
N ASN A 178 20.67 35.36 16.25
CA ASN A 178 19.65 35.76 15.27
C ASN A 178 18.94 34.56 14.62
N MET A 179 19.67 33.49 14.32
CA MET A 179 19.07 32.26 13.81
C MET A 179 18.15 31.62 14.85
N MET A 180 18.56 31.61 16.12
CA MET A 180 17.78 31.04 17.22
C MET A 180 16.50 31.85 17.49
N SER A 181 16.58 33.18 17.48
CA SER A 181 15.41 34.06 17.62
C SER A 181 14.44 33.93 16.45
N PHE A 182 14.95 33.77 15.23
CA PHE A 182 14.12 33.48 14.05
C PHE A 182 13.34 32.17 14.19
N TYR A 183 14.00 31.07 14.58
CA TYR A 183 13.31 29.79 14.78
C TYR A 183 12.28 29.85 15.92
N TYR A 184 12.57 30.60 16.99
CA TYR A 184 11.62 30.80 18.08
C TYR A 184 10.38 31.59 17.63
N MET A 185 10.57 32.69 16.90
CA MET A 185 9.48 33.49 16.34
C MET A 185 8.63 32.69 15.36
N MET A 186 9.27 31.89 14.49
CA MET A 186 8.56 30.97 13.60
C MET A 186 7.72 29.94 14.37
N GLY A 187 8.25 29.40 15.47
CA GLY A 187 7.53 28.48 16.34
C GLY A 187 6.30 29.11 17.00
N GLN A 188 6.44 30.36 17.47
CA GLN A 188 5.35 31.13 18.07
C GLN A 188 4.25 31.41 17.05
N ILE A 189 4.59 31.95 15.87
CA ILE A 189 3.63 32.24 14.80
C ILE A 189 2.88 30.97 14.38
N CYS A 190 3.58 29.84 14.21
CA CYS A 190 2.95 28.57 13.89
C CYS A 190 1.96 28.12 14.98
N SER A 191 2.32 28.30 16.25
CA SER A 191 1.46 27.94 17.38
C SER A 191 0.21 28.82 17.42
N GLU A 192 0.38 30.13 17.27
CA GLU A 192 -0.73 31.10 17.22
C GLU A 192 -1.69 30.82 16.06
N VAL A 193 -1.17 30.49 14.88
CA VAL A 193 -2.00 30.14 13.72
C VAL A 193 -2.79 28.85 13.96
N LEU A 194 -2.16 27.84 14.58
CA LEU A 194 -2.82 26.59 14.92
C LEU A 194 -3.89 26.79 16.00
N GLU A 195 -3.62 27.58 17.03
CA GLU A 195 -4.57 27.92 18.08
C GLU A 195 -5.75 28.73 17.53
N THR A 196 -5.49 29.70 16.66
CA THR A 196 -6.54 30.49 15.99
C THR A 196 -7.45 29.59 15.15
N LYS A 197 -6.86 28.66 14.37
CA LYS A 197 -7.64 27.67 13.62
C LYS A 197 -8.48 26.79 14.55
N LEU A 198 -7.92 26.36 15.68
CA LEU A 198 -8.64 25.55 16.67
C LEU A 198 -9.80 26.33 17.31
N GLN A 199 -9.61 27.60 17.63
CA GLN A 199 -10.65 28.47 18.20
C GLN A 199 -11.77 28.77 17.19
N ASN A 200 -11.42 29.06 15.93
CA ASN A 200 -12.40 29.26 14.86
C ASN A 200 -13.27 28.03 14.62
N LEU A 201 -12.67 26.82 14.68
CA LEU A 201 -13.42 25.57 14.59
C LEU A 201 -14.37 25.38 15.78
N LYS A 202 -14.01 25.85 16.98
CA LYS A 202 -14.89 25.78 18.16
C LYS A 202 -16.06 26.77 18.09
N LEU A 203 -15.84 27.97 17.54
CA LEU A 203 -16.90 28.98 17.37
C LEU A 203 -17.92 28.56 16.30
N LEU A 204 -17.46 27.99 15.18
CA LEU A 204 -18.35 27.44 14.15
C LEU A 204 -19.26 26.31 14.67
N ASN A 205 -18.81 25.54 15.65
CA ASN A 205 -19.63 24.49 16.28
C ASN A 205 -20.63 25.03 17.33
N HIS A 206 -20.50 26.29 17.76
CA HIS A 206 -21.40 26.88 18.75
C HIS A 206 -22.60 27.60 18.13
N ASP A 207 -22.47 28.11 16.91
CA ASP A 207 -23.55 28.78 16.17
C ASP A 207 -24.58 27.79 15.57
N GLU A 208 -24.25 26.49 15.41
CA GLU A 208 -25.23 25.48 15.00
C GLU A 208 -26.17 24.99 16.13
N ASN A 209 -25.97 25.45 17.38
CA ASN A 209 -26.78 25.03 18.53
C ASN A 209 -27.79 26.07 19.03
N LEU A 210 -28.02 27.16 18.28
CA LEU A 210 -28.94 28.24 18.65
C LEU A 210 -30.18 28.37 17.76
N ASP A 211 -30.33 27.53 16.73
CA ASP A 211 -31.55 27.41 15.93
C ASP A 211 -32.19 26.02 16.13
N VAL A 212 -32.76 25.79 17.34
CA VAL A 212 -33.82 24.79 17.59
C VAL A 212 -34.91 25.44 18.44
#